data_AF-A0A8B9J9Y1-F1
#
_entry.id   AF-A0A8B9J9Y1-F1
#
_cell.length_a   1.000
_cell.length_b   1.000
_cell.length_c   1.000
_cell.angle_alpha   90.00
_cell.angle_beta   90.00
_cell.angle_gamma   90.00
#
_symmetry.space_group_name_H-M   'P 1'
#
loop_
_entity.id
_entity.type
_entity.pdbx_description
1 polymer ?
#
loop_
_entity_poly.entity_id
_entity_poly.type
_entity_poly.pdbx_seq_one_letter_code
_entity_poly.pdbx_strand_id
1 'polypeptide(L)'
;SPLDSLVQRAEHIPAGTRTPMCGHCNQVIRGPFLVAMGKSWHPEEFNCAHCHCSMADLGFVEERGSVYCENCYEQYLAPTCCRCQQKVLGEVINALKQTWHVHCFLCTSCQQPIRNNTFHLEDGLAYCERDYYALFGTSCHGCDFPIEAGDKFLEALGFTWHDTCFVCSVSIKTSVTKTYRSHDYSLLAC
;
A
#
# COMPACT_ATOMS: atom_id res chain seq x y z
N SER A 1 19.61 9.46 1.01
CA SER A 1 18.92 9.59 -0.27
C SER A 1 17.70 8.65 -0.31
N PRO A 2 16.75 8.77 -1.26
CA PRO A 2 15.63 7.84 -1.41
C PRO A 2 16.06 6.39 -1.71
N LEU A 3 17.29 6.19 -2.17
CA LEU A 3 17.89 4.90 -2.45
C LEU A 3 18.46 4.21 -1.19
N ASP A 4 18.66 4.92 -0.07
CA ASP A 4 19.38 4.37 1.09
C ASP A 4 18.70 3.14 1.70
N SER A 5 17.38 2.98 1.52
CA SER A 5 16.64 1.80 1.98
C SER A 5 16.73 0.59 1.04
N LEU A 6 17.07 0.80 -0.24
CA LEU A 6 17.24 -0.26 -1.24
C LEU A 6 18.68 -0.73 -1.35
N VAL A 7 19.62 0.18 -1.10
CA VAL A 7 21.04 -0.04 -1.33
C VAL A 7 21.66 -0.86 -0.21
N GLN A 8 22.25 -1.99 -0.60
CA GLN A 8 23.00 -2.87 0.27
C GLN A 8 24.51 -2.69 0.06
N ARG A 9 25.31 -3.15 1.01
CA ARG A 9 26.77 -3.20 0.89
C ARG A 9 27.26 -4.61 1.16
N ALA A 10 28.23 -5.07 0.38
CA ALA A 10 28.87 -6.34 0.63
C ALA A 10 29.73 -6.26 1.90
N GLU A 11 29.66 -7.30 2.72
CA GLU A 11 30.53 -7.42 3.89
C GLU A 11 31.89 -7.96 3.46
N HIS A 12 32.97 -7.31 3.90
CA HIS A 12 34.33 -7.75 3.65
C HIS A 12 34.78 -8.72 4.74
N ILE A 13 35.10 -9.95 4.35
CA ILE A 13 35.57 -10.97 5.27
C ILE A 13 37.07 -11.20 5.04
N PRO A 14 37.92 -11.02 6.06
CA PRO A 14 39.35 -11.27 5.93
C PRO A 14 39.63 -12.77 5.74
N ALA A 15 40.83 -13.08 5.24
CA ALA A 15 41.28 -14.45 5.15
C ALA A 15 41.26 -15.13 6.52
N GLY A 16 40.75 -16.36 6.57
CA GLY A 16 40.65 -17.15 7.79
C GLY A 16 40.62 -18.64 7.49
N THR A 17 40.20 -19.46 8.45
CA THR A 17 40.09 -20.92 8.27
C THR A 17 38.86 -21.36 7.48
N ARG A 18 37.95 -20.43 7.16
CA ARG A 18 36.76 -20.68 6.35
C ARG A 18 37.15 -20.86 4.88
N THR A 19 36.56 -21.85 4.22
CA THR A 19 36.74 -22.14 2.79
C THR A 19 35.40 -22.02 2.05
N PRO A 20 34.87 -20.79 1.88
CA PRO A 20 33.58 -20.59 1.24
C PRO A 20 33.63 -20.94 -0.26
N MET A 21 32.48 -21.32 -0.82
CA MET A 21 32.31 -21.48 -2.27
C MET A 21 31.72 -20.21 -2.86
N CYS A 22 32.29 -19.75 -3.97
CA CYS A 22 31.78 -18.57 -4.66
C CYS A 22 30.42 -18.84 -5.31
N GLY A 23 29.45 -17.95 -5.07
CA GLY A 23 28.13 -18.01 -5.66
C GLY A 23 28.07 -17.73 -7.16
N HIS A 24 29.16 -17.25 -7.78
CA HIS A 24 29.27 -17.01 -9.22
C HIS A 24 29.88 -18.22 -9.96
N CYS A 25 31.11 -18.59 -9.62
CA CYS A 25 31.85 -19.65 -10.35
C CYS A 25 31.82 -21.04 -9.69
N ASN A 26 31.18 -21.18 -8.51
CA ASN A 26 31.15 -22.41 -7.71
C ASN A 26 32.54 -22.97 -7.34
N GLN A 27 33.59 -22.15 -7.37
CA GLN A 27 34.92 -22.54 -6.91
C GLN A 27 35.16 -22.09 -5.47
N VAL A 28 36.08 -22.79 -4.79
CA VAL A 28 36.51 -22.42 -3.43
C VAL A 28 37.27 -21.10 -3.47
N ILE A 29 36.87 -20.15 -2.62
CA ILE A 29 37.54 -18.87 -2.47
C ILE A 29 38.73 -19.05 -1.53
N ARG A 30 39.92 -18.63 -1.99
CA ARG A 30 41.15 -18.64 -1.20
C ARG A 30 41.52 -17.21 -0.82
N GLY A 31 41.45 -16.88 0.47
CA GLY A 31 41.82 -15.56 0.98
C GLY A 31 40.61 -14.73 1.38
N PRO A 32 40.71 -13.38 1.35
CA PRO A 32 39.59 -12.49 1.63
C PRO A 32 38.44 -12.71 0.63
N PHE A 33 37.22 -12.51 1.09
CA PHE A 33 36.02 -12.69 0.27
C PHE A 33 34.91 -11.72 0.68
N LEU A 34 33.90 -11.61 -0.17
CA LEU A 34 32.72 -10.80 0.11
C LEU A 34 31.55 -11.68 0.53
N VAL A 35 30.69 -11.18 1.42
CA VAL A 35 29.40 -11.76 1.74
C VAL A 35 28.29 -10.80 1.36
N ALA A 36 27.36 -11.26 0.53
CA ALA A 36 26.20 -10.50 0.08
C ALA A 36 25.09 -11.46 -0.35
N MET A 37 23.82 -11.09 -0.13
CA MET A 37 22.64 -11.89 -0.52
C MET A 37 22.69 -13.35 -0.02
N GLY A 38 23.24 -13.55 1.19
CA GLY A 38 23.42 -14.90 1.78
C GLY A 38 24.44 -15.79 1.06
N LYS A 39 25.25 -15.24 0.15
CA LYS A 39 26.29 -15.95 -0.62
C LYS A 39 27.67 -15.35 -0.37
N SER A 40 28.70 -16.14 -0.67
CA SER A 40 30.10 -15.68 -0.69
C SER A 40 30.56 -15.44 -2.13
N TRP A 41 31.44 -14.47 -2.32
CA TRP A 41 31.89 -14.05 -3.64
C TRP A 41 33.39 -13.78 -3.66
N HIS A 42 34.05 -14.14 -4.76
CA HIS A 42 35.33 -13.52 -5.08
C HIS A 42 35.11 -12.02 -5.28
N PRO A 43 35.94 -11.13 -4.70
CA PRO A 43 35.80 -9.68 -4.89
C PRO A 43 35.72 -9.26 -6.36
N GLU A 44 36.48 -9.91 -7.23
CA GLU A 44 36.54 -9.68 -8.67
C GLU A 44 35.34 -10.24 -9.45
N GLU A 45 34.51 -11.10 -8.86
CA GLU A 45 33.31 -11.67 -9.49
C GLU A 45 32.02 -11.00 -8.97
N PHE A 46 32.12 -10.08 -8.01
CA PHE A 46 30.98 -9.34 -7.49
C PHE A 46 30.79 -8.02 -8.24
N ASN A 47 30.25 -8.12 -9.46
CA ASN A 47 30.13 -7.00 -10.40
C ASN A 47 28.68 -6.75 -10.83
N CYS A 48 28.37 -5.49 -11.16
CA CYS A 48 27.08 -5.11 -11.74
C CYS A 48 26.78 -5.95 -13.00
N ALA A 49 25.59 -6.54 -13.07
CA ALA A 49 25.18 -7.40 -14.18
C ALA A 49 25.04 -6.65 -15.52
N HIS A 50 24.90 -5.32 -15.49
CA HIS A 50 24.76 -4.49 -16.68
C HIS A 50 26.09 -3.87 -17.15
N CYS A 51 26.79 -3.14 -16.28
CA CYS A 51 27.98 -2.38 -16.66
C CYS A 51 29.30 -3.02 -16.19
N HIS A 52 29.23 -4.15 -15.47
CA HIS A 52 30.39 -4.89 -14.97
C HIS A 52 31.33 -4.12 -14.02
N CYS A 53 30.91 -2.97 -13.49
CA CYS A 53 31.69 -2.31 -12.43
C CYS A 53 31.70 -3.15 -11.16
N SER A 54 32.82 -3.15 -10.44
CA SER A 54 32.94 -3.86 -9.17
C SER A 54 32.03 -3.25 -8.11
N MET A 55 31.32 -4.11 -7.40
CA MET A 55 30.43 -3.77 -6.29
C MET A 55 31.06 -4.08 -4.93
N ALA A 56 32.36 -4.41 -4.89
CA ALA A 56 33.06 -4.74 -3.65
C ALA A 56 32.99 -3.59 -2.63
N ASP A 57 33.13 -2.35 -3.09
CA ASP A 57 33.16 -1.14 -2.26
C ASP A 57 32.02 -0.17 -2.58
N LEU A 58 31.06 -0.57 -3.42
CA LEU A 58 29.93 0.26 -3.83
C LEU A 58 28.61 -0.30 -3.29
N GLY A 59 27.61 0.58 -3.20
CA GLY A 59 26.24 0.19 -2.90
C GLY A 59 25.61 -0.54 -4.07
N PHE A 60 24.91 -1.65 -3.82
CA PHE A 60 24.25 -2.44 -4.86
C PHE A 60 22.76 -2.67 -4.55
N VAL A 61 22.00 -2.97 -5.60
CA VAL A 61 20.61 -3.43 -5.51
C VAL A 61 20.53 -4.84 -6.08
N GLU A 62 19.87 -5.74 -5.36
CA GLU A 62 19.53 -7.08 -5.87
C GLU A 62 18.20 -7.02 -6.63
N GLU A 63 18.19 -7.49 -7.86
CA GLU A 63 16.97 -7.69 -8.64
C GLU A 63 17.01 -9.10 -9.26
N ARG A 64 16.03 -9.93 -8.89
CA ARG A 64 15.86 -11.32 -9.40
C ARG A 64 17.15 -12.16 -9.31
N GLY A 65 17.89 -12.05 -8.21
CA GLY A 65 19.12 -12.79 -7.95
C GLY A 65 20.37 -12.26 -8.69
N SER A 66 20.27 -11.14 -9.40
CA SER A 66 21.40 -10.43 -10.00
C SER A 66 21.67 -9.12 -9.27
N VAL A 67 22.93 -8.69 -9.25
CA VAL A 67 23.35 -7.44 -8.61
C VAL A 67 23.49 -6.32 -9.62
N TYR A 68 23.01 -5.13 -9.28
CA TYR A 68 23.12 -3.92 -10.11
C TYR A 68 23.69 -2.78 -9.28
N CYS A 69 24.52 -1.94 -9.90
CA CYS A 69 24.87 -0.66 -9.29
C CYS A 69 23.66 0.28 -9.29
N GLU A 70 23.64 1.25 -8.37
CA GLU A 70 22.55 2.22 -8.20
C GLU A 70 22.14 2.88 -9.52
N ASN A 71 23.12 3.36 -10.30
CA ASN A 71 22.87 4.03 -11.57
C ASN A 71 22.20 3.11 -12.61
N CYS A 72 22.67 1.86 -12.72
CA CYS A 72 22.07 0.90 -13.65
C CYS A 72 20.67 0.49 -13.20
N TYR A 73 20.47 0.31 -11.90
CA TYR A 73 19.14 0.02 -11.35
C TYR A 73 18.16 1.15 -11.67
N GLU A 74 18.50 2.39 -11.32
CA GLU A 74 17.63 3.56 -11.56
C GLU A 74 17.29 3.72 -13.05
N GLN A 75 18.29 3.62 -13.93
CA GLN A 75 18.10 3.85 -15.35
C GLN A 75 17.24 2.76 -16.01
N TYR A 76 17.53 1.48 -15.74
CA TYR A 76 17.01 0.38 -16.54
C TYR A 76 15.97 -0.49 -15.84
N LEU A 77 15.96 -0.55 -14.50
CA LEU A 77 15.13 -1.50 -13.75
C LEU A 77 14.07 -0.83 -12.87
N ALA A 78 14.38 0.34 -12.29
CA ALA A 78 13.46 1.04 -11.42
C ALA A 78 12.13 1.34 -12.15
N PRO A 79 10.98 1.06 -11.51
CA PRO A 79 9.68 1.29 -12.12
C PRO A 79 9.41 2.78 -12.27
N THR A 80 8.52 3.14 -13.19
CA THR A 80 8.17 4.54 -13.47
C THR A 80 6.85 4.88 -12.79
N CYS A 81 6.80 6.02 -12.10
CA CYS A 81 5.58 6.47 -11.46
C CYS A 81 4.55 6.92 -12.51
N CYS A 82 3.34 6.37 -12.42
CA CYS A 82 2.23 6.69 -13.31
C CYS A 82 1.83 8.18 -13.28
N ARG A 83 2.08 8.89 -12.17
CA ARG A 83 1.72 10.31 -12.04
C ARG A 83 2.80 11.26 -12.55
N CYS A 84 4.00 11.19 -12.00
CA CYS A 84 5.07 12.16 -12.28
C CYS A 84 6.03 11.71 -13.38
N GLN A 85 5.88 10.48 -13.87
CA GLN A 85 6.73 9.88 -14.92
C GLN A 85 8.22 9.76 -14.54
N GLN A 86 8.56 9.92 -13.26
CA GLN A 86 9.91 9.72 -12.73
C GLN A 86 10.07 8.31 -12.15
N LYS A 87 11.32 7.85 -12.05
CA LYS A 87 11.67 6.56 -11.44
C LYS A 87 11.27 6.53 -9.97
N VAL A 88 10.69 5.41 -9.52
CA VAL A 88 10.36 5.15 -8.12
C VAL A 88 11.53 4.42 -7.48
N LEU A 89 12.23 5.14 -6.60
CA LEU A 89 13.35 4.63 -5.82
C LEU A 89 12.88 4.55 -4.36
N GLY A 90 13.09 3.39 -3.73
CA GLY A 90 12.61 3.12 -2.38
C GLY A 90 11.23 2.48 -2.34
N GLU A 91 10.41 2.95 -1.40
CA GLU A 91 9.05 2.44 -1.20
C GLU A 91 8.14 2.74 -2.40
N VAL A 92 7.34 1.73 -2.75
CA VAL A 92 6.49 1.73 -3.93
C VAL A 92 5.06 1.38 -3.57
N ILE A 93 4.10 2.09 -4.19
CA ILE A 93 2.70 1.70 -4.18
C ILE A 93 2.37 1.03 -5.52
N ASN A 94 1.86 -0.19 -5.45
CA ASN A 94 1.29 -0.90 -6.60
C ASN A 94 -0.23 -0.89 -6.46
N ALA A 95 -0.89 -0.05 -7.25
CA ALA A 95 -2.33 0.14 -7.21
C ALA A 95 -2.83 0.43 -8.64
N LEU A 96 -4.06 0.01 -8.94
CA LEU A 96 -4.67 0.22 -10.25
C LEU A 96 -3.86 -0.37 -11.42
N LYS A 97 -3.16 -1.49 -11.18
CA LYS A 97 -2.21 -2.12 -12.13
C LYS A 97 -1.08 -1.17 -12.57
N GLN A 98 -0.81 -0.14 -11.78
CA GLN A 98 0.20 0.88 -12.02
C GLN A 98 1.11 1.02 -10.80
N THR A 99 2.24 1.67 -11.01
CA THR A 99 3.25 1.92 -9.97
C THR A 99 3.31 3.40 -9.65
N TRP A 100 3.45 3.73 -8.35
CA TRP A 100 3.40 5.10 -7.86
C TRP A 100 4.44 5.33 -6.77
N HIS A 101 4.99 6.55 -6.68
CA HIS A 101 5.58 6.99 -5.42
C HIS A 101 4.49 7.09 -4.35
N VAL A 102 4.86 6.85 -3.09
CA VAL A 102 3.96 7.02 -1.94
C VAL A 102 3.30 8.41 -1.91
N HIS A 103 4.05 9.47 -2.22
CA HIS A 103 3.53 10.84 -2.27
C HIS A 103 2.77 11.16 -3.57
N CYS A 104 2.87 10.33 -4.60
CA CYS A 104 2.18 10.54 -5.87
C CYS A 104 0.79 9.91 -5.89
N PHE A 105 0.55 8.85 -5.12
CA PHE A 105 -0.77 8.20 -5.02
C PHE A 105 -1.66 8.97 -4.02
N LEU A 106 -2.46 9.90 -4.54
CA LEU A 106 -3.27 10.81 -3.73
C LEU A 106 -4.77 10.47 -3.81
N CYS A 107 -5.49 10.83 -2.76
CA CYS A 107 -6.94 10.93 -2.82
C CYS A 107 -7.36 11.99 -3.83
N THR A 108 -8.33 11.65 -4.67
CA THR A 108 -8.91 12.56 -5.68
C THR A 108 -9.58 13.78 -5.04
N SER A 109 -10.20 13.61 -3.87
CA SER A 109 -10.89 14.70 -3.15
C SER A 109 -9.92 15.60 -2.36
N CYS A 110 -9.30 15.10 -1.27
CA CYS A 110 -8.43 15.95 -0.44
C CYS A 110 -7.00 16.16 -0.93
N GLN A 111 -6.57 15.49 -2.02
CA GLN A 111 -5.21 15.56 -2.55
C GLN A 111 -4.12 15.18 -1.52
N GLN A 112 -4.46 14.36 -0.51
CA GLN A 112 -3.48 13.82 0.45
C GLN A 112 -3.02 12.41 0.05
N PRO A 113 -1.75 12.03 0.34
CA PRO A 113 -1.24 10.70 0.08
C PRO A 113 -2.03 9.60 0.78
N ILE A 114 -2.38 8.54 0.04
CA ILE A 114 -3.01 7.34 0.58
C ILE A 114 -1.90 6.38 0.99
N ARG A 115 -1.59 6.31 2.29
CA ARG A 115 -0.41 5.58 2.81
C ARG A 115 -0.67 4.15 3.27
N ASN A 116 -1.88 3.83 3.72
CA ASN A 116 -2.18 2.54 4.37
C ASN A 116 -2.60 1.44 3.38
N ASN A 117 -2.42 1.65 2.07
CA ASN A 117 -2.92 0.81 0.98
C ASN A 117 -4.45 0.55 0.97
N THR A 118 -5.20 1.02 1.95
CA THR A 118 -6.67 1.04 1.94
C THR A 118 -7.16 2.29 1.21
N PHE A 119 -7.88 2.07 0.11
CA PHE A 119 -8.55 3.11 -0.66
C PHE A 119 -9.81 2.54 -1.30
N HIS A 120 -10.69 3.44 -1.73
CA HIS A 120 -11.91 3.10 -2.45
C HIS A 120 -11.85 3.68 -3.87
N LEU A 121 -12.54 3.03 -4.80
CA LEU A 121 -12.63 3.45 -6.19
C LEU A 121 -14.05 3.88 -6.51
N GLU A 122 -14.18 5.06 -7.09
CA GLU A 122 -15.41 5.55 -7.71
C GLU A 122 -15.06 6.03 -9.13
N ASP A 123 -15.73 5.52 -10.16
CA ASP A 123 -15.45 5.81 -11.58
C ASP A 123 -13.95 5.68 -11.97
N GLY A 124 -13.24 4.75 -11.33
CA GLY A 124 -11.80 4.51 -11.56
C GLY A 124 -10.86 5.51 -10.87
N LEU A 125 -11.39 6.46 -10.09
CA LEU A 125 -10.65 7.43 -9.30
C LEU A 125 -10.48 6.95 -7.86
N ALA A 126 -9.26 7.09 -7.33
CA ALA A 126 -8.95 6.64 -5.98
C ALA A 126 -9.33 7.71 -4.93
N TYR A 127 -10.01 7.27 -3.87
CA TYR A 127 -10.39 8.09 -2.72
C TYR A 127 -9.86 7.47 -1.43
N CYS A 128 -9.44 8.32 -0.48
CA CYS A 128 -9.23 7.84 0.87
C CYS A 128 -10.58 7.49 1.51
N GLU A 129 -10.56 6.60 2.49
CA GLU A 129 -11.75 6.09 3.19
C GLU A 129 -12.68 7.21 3.65
N ARG A 130 -12.14 8.21 4.36
CA ARG A 130 -12.89 9.36 4.86
C ARG A 130 -13.64 10.10 3.76
N ASP A 131 -12.95 10.46 2.68
CA ASP A 131 -13.55 11.27 1.63
C ASP A 131 -14.51 10.44 0.76
N TYR A 132 -14.25 9.13 0.61
CA TYR A 132 -15.16 8.24 -0.09
C TYR A 132 -16.52 8.16 0.62
N TYR A 133 -16.54 7.90 1.93
CA TYR A 133 -17.79 7.84 2.69
C TYR A 133 -18.46 9.21 2.83
N ALA A 134 -17.70 10.30 2.87
CA ALA A 134 -18.28 11.64 2.89
C ALA A 134 -18.97 12.04 1.58
N LEU A 135 -18.49 11.54 0.43
CA LEU A 135 -19.01 11.90 -0.90
C LEU A 135 -20.03 10.90 -1.43
N PHE A 136 -19.85 9.60 -1.14
CA PHE A 136 -20.59 8.50 -1.74
C PHE A 136 -21.26 7.60 -0.71
N GLY A 137 -21.06 7.86 0.59
CA GLY A 137 -21.71 7.12 1.65
C GLY A 137 -23.21 7.35 1.67
N THR A 138 -23.93 6.34 2.13
CA THR A 138 -25.37 6.45 2.36
C THR A 138 -25.61 7.19 3.67
N SER A 139 -26.33 8.31 3.61
CA SER A 139 -26.75 9.04 4.81
C SER A 139 -28.18 8.69 5.20
N CYS A 140 -28.42 8.62 6.51
CA CYS A 140 -29.75 8.44 7.06
C CYS A 140 -30.61 9.68 6.82
N HIS A 141 -31.78 9.53 6.22
CA HIS A 141 -32.70 10.65 5.95
C HIS A 141 -33.28 11.28 7.22
N GLY A 142 -33.32 10.55 8.33
CA GLY A 142 -33.89 11.06 9.59
C GLY A 142 -32.93 11.93 10.40
N CYS A 143 -31.62 11.75 10.26
CA CYS A 143 -30.62 12.46 11.07
C CYS A 143 -29.45 13.06 10.28
N ASP A 144 -29.42 12.86 8.96
CA ASP A 144 -28.37 13.29 8.02
C ASP A 144 -26.97 12.72 8.29
N PHE A 145 -26.81 11.85 9.30
CA PHE A 145 -25.54 11.17 9.58
C PHE A 145 -25.31 9.96 8.66
N PRO A 146 -24.05 9.64 8.31
CA PRO A 146 -23.71 8.44 7.55
C PRO A 146 -24.19 7.15 8.23
N ILE A 147 -24.58 6.16 7.43
CA ILE A 147 -24.86 4.80 7.87
C ILE A 147 -23.58 3.98 7.69
N GLU A 148 -22.96 3.59 8.79
CA GLU A 148 -21.65 2.91 8.82
C GLU A 148 -21.78 1.38 8.73
N ALA A 149 -20.65 0.72 8.46
CA ALA A 149 -20.59 -0.73 8.42
C ALA A 149 -20.91 -1.33 9.81
N GLY A 150 -22.04 -2.02 9.92
CA GLY A 150 -22.52 -2.61 11.17
C GLY A 150 -23.76 -1.92 11.74
N ASP A 151 -24.14 -0.76 11.19
CA ASP A 151 -25.39 -0.11 11.57
C ASP A 151 -26.60 -0.91 11.08
N LYS A 152 -27.63 -0.94 11.93
CA LYS A 152 -28.94 -1.43 11.51
C LYS A 152 -29.64 -0.32 10.76
N PHE A 153 -29.98 -0.58 9.52
CA PHE A 153 -30.71 0.35 8.67
C PHE A 153 -31.85 -0.33 7.93
N LEU A 154 -32.75 0.50 7.41
CA LEU A 154 -33.83 0.07 6.53
C LEU A 154 -34.01 1.06 5.38
N GLU A 155 -34.59 0.58 4.29
CA GLU A 155 -34.98 1.39 3.14
C GLU A 155 -36.49 1.57 3.13
N ALA A 156 -36.95 2.82 3.10
CA ALA A 156 -38.37 3.16 3.08
C ALA A 156 -38.58 4.51 2.40
N LEU A 157 -39.69 4.63 1.64
CA LEU A 157 -40.07 5.84 0.91
C LEU A 157 -39.00 6.36 -0.07
N GLY A 158 -38.15 5.47 -0.60
CA GLY A 158 -37.05 5.81 -1.49
C GLY A 158 -35.81 6.36 -0.79
N PHE A 159 -35.75 6.31 0.54
CA PHE A 159 -34.61 6.76 1.33
C PHE A 159 -34.11 5.67 2.28
N THR A 160 -32.88 5.83 2.76
CA THR A 160 -32.28 4.96 3.77
C THR A 160 -32.32 5.62 5.15
N TRP A 161 -32.55 4.83 6.18
CA TRP A 161 -32.74 5.28 7.55
C TRP A 161 -32.01 4.35 8.50
N HIS A 162 -31.39 4.87 9.56
CA HIS A 162 -31.12 4.04 10.73
C HIS A 162 -32.43 3.43 11.22
N ASP A 163 -32.40 2.19 11.72
CA ASP A 163 -33.58 1.49 12.23
C ASP A 163 -34.30 2.28 13.33
N THR A 164 -33.55 3.06 14.10
CA THR A 164 -34.04 3.98 15.15
C THR A 164 -34.50 5.33 14.63
N CYS A 165 -34.14 5.73 13.41
CA CYS A 165 -34.50 7.02 12.81
C CYS A 165 -35.79 6.96 11.98
N PHE A 166 -36.25 5.77 11.57
CA PHE A 166 -37.51 5.62 10.86
C PHE A 166 -38.69 5.53 11.84
N VAL A 167 -39.26 6.69 12.22
CA VAL A 167 -40.38 6.76 13.16
C VAL A 167 -41.68 7.04 12.40
N CYS A 168 -42.67 6.16 12.55
CA CYS A 168 -44.02 6.39 12.04
C CYS A 168 -44.62 7.62 12.73
N SER A 169 -44.86 8.70 11.98
CA SER A 169 -45.61 9.85 12.46
C SER A 169 -47.11 9.51 12.51
N VAL A 170 -47.50 8.58 13.39
CA VAL A 170 -48.93 8.46 13.73
C VAL A 170 -49.27 9.71 14.52
N SER A 171 -49.90 10.68 13.86
CA SER A 171 -50.48 11.85 14.49
C SER A 171 -51.68 11.42 15.34
N ILE A 172 -51.43 10.73 16.46
CA ILE A 172 -52.48 10.44 17.44
C ILE A 172 -52.54 11.65 18.37
N LYS A 173 -53.59 12.45 18.22
CA LYS A 173 -53.96 13.56 19.11
C LYS A 173 -54.34 13.09 20.53
N THR A 174 -53.51 12.29 21.20
CA THR A 174 -53.78 11.89 22.59
C THR A 174 -52.51 11.85 23.41
N SER A 175 -52.45 12.78 24.36
CA SER A 175 -51.43 12.96 25.39
C SER A 175 -51.25 11.70 26.25
N VAL A 176 -50.29 10.82 25.94
CA VAL A 176 -49.60 10.01 26.96
C VAL A 176 -48.21 9.61 26.43
N THR A 177 -47.16 9.95 27.16
CA THR A 177 -45.80 9.44 26.99
C THR A 177 -45.77 7.92 27.01
N LYS A 178 -45.41 7.27 25.89
CA LYS A 178 -44.95 5.88 25.89
C LYS A 178 -43.73 5.72 24.99
N THR A 179 -42.62 5.43 25.64
CA THR A 179 -41.38 4.93 25.07
C THR A 179 -41.66 3.65 24.28
N TYR A 180 -41.47 3.65 22.96
CA TYR A 180 -41.51 2.43 22.17
C TYR A 180 -40.10 1.85 22.06
N ARG A 181 -39.91 0.64 22.60
CA ARG A 181 -38.77 -0.24 22.33
C ARG A 181 -39.16 -1.16 21.19
N SER A 182 -38.40 -1.15 20.10
CA SER A 182 -38.60 -2.00 18.92
C SER A 182 -38.10 -3.42 19.17
N HIS A 183 -39.00 -4.31 19.55
CA HIS A 183 -38.84 -5.75 19.39
C HIS A 183 -40.20 -6.33 18.98
N ASP A 184 -40.58 -6.18 17.72
CA ASP A 184 -41.32 -7.21 17.00
C ASP A 184 -41.33 -6.89 15.51
N TYR A 185 -40.87 -7.86 14.73
CA TYR A 185 -41.07 -7.89 13.30
C TYR A 185 -42.57 -8.02 13.04
N SER A 186 -43.04 -7.37 11.97
CA SER A 186 -44.41 -7.38 11.44
C SER A 186 -45.31 -6.29 12.00
N LEU A 187 -45.91 -5.53 11.08
CA LEU A 187 -46.99 -4.54 11.29
C LEU A 187 -46.53 -3.14 11.66
N LEU A 188 -46.17 -2.37 10.64
CA LEU A 188 -46.90 -1.17 10.21
C LEU A 188 -46.13 -0.56 9.04
N ALA A 189 -46.52 -0.97 7.84
CA ALA A 189 -46.25 -0.16 6.66
C ALA A 189 -46.99 1.17 6.86
N CYS A 190 -46.27 2.27 6.74
CA CYS A 190 -46.88 3.52 6.28
C CYS A 190 -47.29 3.34 4.82
#